data_AF-A0A8S3HGZ2-F1
#
_entry.id   AF-A0A8S3HGZ2-F1
#
_cell.length_a   1.000
_cell.length_b   1.000
_cell.length_c   1.000
_cell.angle_alpha   90.00
_cell.angle_beta   90.00
_cell.angle_gamma   90.00
#
_symmetry.space_group_name_H-M   'P 1'
#
loop_
_entity.id
_entity.type
_entity.pdbx_description
1 polymer ?
#
loop_
_entity_poly.entity_id
_entity_poly.type
_entity_poly.pdbx_seq_one_letter_code
_entity_poly.pdbx_strand_id
1 'polypeptide(L)'
;QSSIIFTGQTTYSTGSNPKSLNAVDINGDGKPDIIVVNSGSNNVGVLLNIGNGTFAAQTTYSTGDRPNSVVAADVNGDGKPDIIVVNSGSNNVSVLINIGNGTFAAQMTYSTGTGPYEATAADVNGDGKPDIIVVNYLSNNVSVLLNIGNGTFAAQTTYSTGNGPDSVVAVDVNGDNKTDIIVANFGSNNVGVLLNYC
;
A
#
# COMPACT_ATOMS: atom_id res chain seq x y z
N GLN A 1 16.30 32.31 -14.19
CA GLN A 1 16.11 30.97 -13.60
C GLN A 1 15.64 31.17 -12.18
N SER A 2 14.47 30.64 -11.82
CA SER A 2 14.02 30.64 -10.43
C SER A 2 14.74 29.48 -9.72
N SER A 3 15.66 29.79 -8.81
CA SER A 3 16.31 28.79 -7.96
C SER A 3 15.28 28.21 -7.00
N ILE A 4 15.18 26.89 -6.92
CA ILE A 4 14.37 26.20 -5.90
C ILE A 4 15.11 26.33 -4.57
N ILE A 5 14.41 26.78 -3.54
CA ILE A 5 14.92 26.91 -2.17
C ILE A 5 13.96 26.15 -1.26
N PHE A 6 14.50 25.24 -0.44
CA PHE A 6 13.75 24.56 0.60
C PHE A 6 13.93 25.30 1.93
N THR A 7 12.90 25.33 2.76
CA THR A 7 13.04 25.76 4.16
C THR A 7 13.88 24.74 4.94
N GLY A 8 14.25 25.08 6.18
CA GLY A 8 14.78 24.08 7.10
C GLY A 8 13.80 22.93 7.32
N GLN A 9 14.32 21.73 7.59
CA GLN A 9 13.52 20.55 7.92
C GLN A 9 12.79 20.75 9.24
N THR A 10 11.50 20.44 9.26
CA THR A 10 10.70 20.27 10.49
C THR A 10 10.50 18.78 10.74
N THR A 11 10.59 18.35 11.99
CA THR A 11 10.46 16.94 12.38
C THR A 11 9.17 16.70 13.15
N TYR A 12 8.48 15.61 12.82
CA TYR A 12 7.29 15.13 13.52
C TYR A 12 7.58 13.77 14.14
N SER A 13 7.20 13.60 15.41
CA SER A 13 7.36 12.32 16.10
C SER A 13 6.42 11.27 15.53
N THR A 14 6.93 10.05 15.35
CA THR A 14 6.17 8.87 14.92
C THR A 14 6.39 7.72 15.90
N GLY A 15 5.87 6.53 15.57
CA GLY A 15 6.29 5.28 16.18
C GLY A 15 7.75 4.91 15.85
N SER A 16 8.20 3.78 16.40
CA SER A 16 9.56 3.27 16.22
C SER A 16 9.80 2.67 14.83
N ASN A 17 11.01 2.90 14.31
CA ASN A 17 11.50 2.42 13.01
C ASN A 17 10.52 2.71 11.85
N PRO A 18 10.20 3.99 11.57
CA PRO A 18 9.37 4.34 10.42
C PRO A 18 10.07 3.87 9.13
N LYS A 19 9.32 3.22 8.22
CA LYS A 19 9.91 2.52 7.05
C LYS A 19 9.38 2.99 5.69
N SER A 20 8.08 3.29 5.61
CA SER A 20 7.42 3.70 4.37
C SER A 20 6.35 4.75 4.67
N LEU A 21 5.99 5.54 3.66
CA LEU A 21 4.96 6.57 3.77
C LEU A 21 4.12 6.67 2.50
N ASN A 22 2.91 7.21 2.67
CA ASN A 22 2.03 7.65 1.59
C ASN A 22 1.50 9.05 1.91
N ALA A 23 1.27 9.87 0.89
CA ALA A 23 0.71 11.21 1.04
C ALA A 23 -0.58 11.33 0.23
N VAL A 24 -1.71 11.51 0.91
CA VAL A 24 -3.05 11.55 0.32
C VAL A 24 -3.98 12.33 1.25
N ASP A 25 -4.98 13.02 0.70
CA ASP A 25 -6.05 13.64 1.49
C ASP A 25 -6.92 12.53 2.11
N ILE A 26 -6.66 12.19 3.37
CA ILE A 26 -7.27 11.04 4.04
C ILE A 26 -8.52 11.41 4.82
N ASN A 27 -8.73 12.71 5.07
CA ASN A 27 -9.88 13.23 5.79
C ASN A 27 -10.87 14.00 4.90
N GLY A 28 -10.53 14.25 3.64
CA GLY A 28 -11.38 14.92 2.66
C GLY A 28 -11.38 16.45 2.76
N ASP A 29 -10.36 17.05 3.37
CA ASP A 29 -10.28 18.51 3.58
C ASP A 29 -9.54 19.26 2.46
N GLY A 30 -9.11 18.53 1.42
CA GLY A 30 -8.37 19.05 0.28
C GLY A 30 -6.87 19.21 0.52
N LYS A 31 -6.34 18.77 1.67
CA LYS A 31 -4.90 18.84 1.99
C LYS A 31 -4.33 17.42 2.12
N PRO A 32 -3.25 17.08 1.39
CA PRO A 32 -2.60 15.79 1.58
C PRO A 32 -2.09 15.63 3.02
N ASP A 33 -2.53 14.56 3.66
CA ASP A 33 -2.09 14.07 4.95
C ASP A 33 -0.93 13.08 4.77
N ILE A 34 -0.26 12.71 5.87
CA ILE A 34 0.82 11.71 5.84
C ILE A 34 0.37 10.44 6.54
N ILE A 35 0.55 9.32 5.86
CA ILE A 35 0.40 7.97 6.41
C ILE A 35 1.80 7.38 6.51
N VAL A 36 2.18 6.85 7.67
CA VAL A 36 3.52 6.31 7.92
C VAL A 36 3.44 4.94 8.57
N VAL A 37 4.22 4.01 8.04
CA VAL A 37 4.40 2.67 8.60
C VAL A 37 5.50 2.70 9.65
N ASN A 38 5.19 2.29 10.89
CA ASN A 38 6.14 2.20 11.99
C ASN A 38 6.48 0.73 12.26
N SER A 39 7.50 0.22 11.56
CA SER A 39 7.85 -1.20 11.56
C SER A 39 8.19 -1.75 12.95
N GLY A 40 8.77 -0.93 13.82
CA GLY A 40 9.16 -1.35 15.17
C GLY A 40 8.00 -1.32 16.17
N SER A 41 6.93 -0.59 15.85
CA SER A 41 5.74 -0.45 16.71
C SER A 41 4.56 -1.30 16.25
N ASN A 42 4.70 -2.05 15.14
CA ASN A 42 3.63 -2.85 14.53
C ASN A 42 2.33 -2.07 14.34
N ASN A 43 2.46 -0.83 13.85
CA ASN A 43 1.32 0.02 13.53
C ASN A 43 1.59 0.89 12.30
N VAL A 44 0.50 1.41 11.76
CA VAL A 44 0.50 2.56 10.85
C VAL A 44 0.03 3.77 11.64
N GLY A 45 0.54 4.96 11.33
CA GLY A 45 -0.04 6.17 11.88
C GLY A 45 -0.26 7.25 10.85
N VAL A 46 -1.20 8.13 11.20
CA VAL A 46 -1.74 9.17 10.35
C VAL A 46 -1.43 10.51 11.01
N LEU A 47 -0.81 11.39 10.25
CA LEU A 47 -0.53 12.77 10.63
C LEU A 47 -1.38 13.67 9.73
N LEU A 48 -2.43 14.25 10.32
CA LEU A 48 -3.33 15.12 9.58
C LEU A 48 -2.70 16.49 9.31
N ASN A 49 -2.82 16.98 8.09
CA ASN A 49 -2.33 18.26 7.64
C ASN A 49 -3.25 19.38 8.14
N ILE A 50 -2.78 20.16 9.10
CA ILE A 50 -3.53 21.27 9.68
C ILE A 50 -3.36 22.58 8.90
N GLY A 51 -2.69 22.51 7.74
CA GLY A 51 -2.41 23.64 6.85
C GLY A 51 -0.98 24.16 6.95
N ASN A 52 -0.59 24.95 5.95
CA ASN A 52 0.72 25.60 5.86
C ASN A 52 1.92 24.64 5.98
N GLY A 53 1.76 23.39 5.56
CA GLY A 53 2.81 22.36 5.66
C GLY A 53 3.08 21.86 7.08
N THR A 54 2.12 22.04 8.00
CA THR A 54 2.21 21.54 9.38
C THR A 54 1.22 20.43 9.66
N PHE A 55 1.58 19.54 10.58
CA PHE A 55 0.81 18.33 10.87
C PHE A 55 0.45 18.21 12.35
N ALA A 56 -0.72 17.63 12.62
CA ALA A 56 -1.15 17.24 13.96
C ALA A 56 -0.29 16.08 14.51
N ALA A 57 -0.43 15.83 15.81
CA ALA A 57 0.15 14.64 16.42
C ALA A 57 -0.40 13.36 15.76
N GLN A 58 0.46 12.35 15.64
CA GLN A 58 0.11 11.10 15.00
C GLN A 58 -1.01 10.37 15.75
N THR A 59 -2.02 9.93 15.01
CA THR A 59 -2.97 8.90 15.47
C THR A 59 -2.54 7.55 14.91
N THR A 60 -2.53 6.50 15.73
CA THR A 60 -2.01 5.19 15.32
C THR A 60 -3.08 4.11 15.29
N TYR A 61 -2.88 3.15 14.39
CA TYR A 61 -3.75 1.99 14.18
C TYR A 61 -2.91 0.72 14.09
N SER A 62 -3.28 -0.31 14.85
CA SER A 62 -2.57 -1.58 14.87
C SER A 62 -2.57 -2.25 13.49
N THR A 63 -1.44 -2.85 13.13
CA THR A 63 -1.26 -3.64 11.90
C THR A 63 -0.88 -5.08 12.25
N GLY A 64 -0.37 -5.85 11.29
CA GLY A 64 0.42 -7.05 11.58
C GLY A 64 1.85 -6.72 12.01
N ASP A 65 2.65 -7.76 12.19
CA ASP A 65 4.03 -7.67 12.66
C ASP A 65 4.98 -7.20 11.54
N ARG A 66 5.93 -6.33 11.92
CA ARG A 66 6.96 -5.77 11.06
C ARG A 66 6.38 -5.24 9.73
N PRO A 67 5.44 -4.27 9.80
CA PRO A 67 4.87 -3.65 8.61
C PRO A 67 5.97 -2.97 7.79
N ASN A 68 5.86 -3.05 6.47
CA ASN A 68 6.93 -2.71 5.54
C ASN A 68 6.55 -1.58 4.58
N SER A 69 5.40 -1.69 3.93
CA SER A 69 4.90 -0.73 2.94
C SER A 69 3.46 -0.36 3.21
N VAL A 70 3.01 0.79 2.69
CA VAL A 70 1.64 1.29 2.78
C VAL A 70 1.16 1.82 1.43
N VAL A 71 -0.08 1.48 1.09
CA VAL A 71 -0.82 1.97 -0.07
C VAL A 71 -2.11 2.61 0.43
N ALA A 72 -2.54 3.69 -0.24
CA ALA A 72 -3.86 4.28 -0.04
C ALA A 72 -4.71 4.10 -1.30
N ALA A 73 -5.91 3.55 -1.15
CA ALA A 73 -6.86 3.31 -2.25
C ALA A 73 -8.28 3.19 -1.70
N ASP A 74 -9.28 3.65 -2.45
CA ASP A 74 -10.69 3.42 -2.11
C ASP A 74 -11.08 1.98 -2.46
N VAL A 75 -11.03 1.07 -1.49
CA VAL A 75 -11.29 -0.36 -1.74
C VAL A 75 -12.74 -0.75 -1.44
N ASN A 76 -13.54 0.13 -0.86
CA ASN A 76 -14.94 -0.12 -0.57
C ASN A 76 -15.91 0.64 -1.50
N GLY A 77 -15.41 1.58 -2.31
CA GLY A 77 -16.16 2.36 -3.28
C GLY A 77 -16.90 3.56 -2.67
N ASP A 78 -16.50 4.04 -1.50
CA ASP A 78 -17.18 5.14 -0.80
C ASP A 78 -16.56 6.53 -1.08
N GLY A 79 -15.53 6.59 -1.92
CA GLY A 79 -14.82 7.79 -2.30
C GLY A 79 -13.78 8.26 -1.28
N LYS A 80 -13.53 7.52 -0.19
CA LYS A 80 -12.49 7.83 0.79
C LYS A 80 -11.31 6.87 0.60
N PRO A 81 -10.06 7.36 0.62
CA PRO A 81 -8.93 6.44 0.58
C PRO A 81 -8.88 5.60 1.86
N ASP A 82 -8.86 4.28 1.69
CA ASP A 82 -8.57 3.30 2.74
C ASP A 82 -7.06 3.06 2.83
N ILE A 83 -6.62 2.40 3.90
CA ILE A 83 -5.20 2.08 4.12
C ILE A 83 -4.96 0.58 3.95
N ILE A 84 -3.98 0.22 3.13
CA ILE A 84 -3.47 -1.14 2.97
C ILE A 84 -2.03 -1.18 3.45
N VAL A 85 -1.71 -2.03 4.43
CA VAL A 85 -0.37 -2.18 5.00
C VAL A 85 0.17 -3.58 4.74
N VAL A 86 1.40 -3.66 4.24
CA VAL A 86 2.08 -4.92 3.97
C VAL A 86 2.87 -5.36 5.21
N ASN A 87 2.54 -6.50 5.81
CA ASN A 87 3.16 -6.97 7.05
C ASN A 87 4.13 -8.12 6.83
N SER A 88 5.41 -7.78 6.72
CA SER A 88 6.47 -8.75 6.39
C SER A 88 6.70 -9.81 7.47
N GLY A 89 6.37 -9.51 8.73
CA GLY A 89 6.52 -10.43 9.86
C GLY A 89 5.36 -11.42 9.97
N SER A 90 4.14 -10.97 9.67
CA SER A 90 2.93 -11.80 9.75
C SER A 90 2.55 -12.51 8.45
N ASN A 91 3.24 -12.23 7.33
CA ASN A 91 2.92 -12.77 6.00
C ASN A 91 1.47 -12.50 5.57
N ASN A 92 1.03 -11.27 5.78
CA ASN A 92 -0.30 -10.81 5.42
C ASN A 92 -0.29 -9.32 5.03
N VAL A 93 -1.43 -8.85 4.55
CA VAL A 93 -1.76 -7.43 4.49
C VAL A 93 -2.82 -7.08 5.53
N SER A 94 -2.74 -5.88 6.10
CA SER A 94 -3.80 -5.26 6.88
C SER A 94 -4.56 -4.28 6.01
N VAL A 95 -5.89 -4.35 6.01
CA VAL A 95 -6.79 -3.38 5.36
C VAL A 95 -7.54 -2.64 6.45
N LEU A 96 -7.42 -1.32 6.46
CA LEU A 96 -8.10 -0.43 7.40
C LEU A 96 -9.05 0.46 6.61
N ILE A 97 -10.34 0.29 6.87
CA ILE A 97 -11.39 1.04 6.19
C ILE A 97 -11.55 2.42 6.81
N ASN A 98 -11.52 3.46 5.98
CA ASN A 98 -11.70 4.85 6.36
C ASN A 98 -13.18 5.12 6.68
N ILE A 99 -13.48 5.40 7.94
CA ILE A 99 -14.84 5.70 8.41
C ILE A 99 -15.14 7.21 8.42
N GLY A 100 -14.22 8.03 7.89
CA GLY A 100 -14.34 9.46 7.75
C GLY A 100 -13.47 10.25 8.73
N ASN A 101 -13.25 11.54 8.40
CA ASN A 101 -12.46 12.49 9.20
C ASN A 101 -11.06 11.98 9.56
N GLY A 102 -10.44 11.17 8.69
CA GLY A 102 -9.12 10.59 8.90
C GLY A 102 -9.07 9.50 9.98
N THR A 103 -10.22 8.88 10.30
CA THR A 103 -10.31 7.78 11.26
C THR A 103 -10.64 6.45 10.58
N PHE A 104 -10.20 5.36 11.19
CA PHE A 104 -10.25 4.02 10.58
C PHE A 104 -10.91 2.99 11.48
N ALA A 105 -11.61 2.04 10.86
CA ALA A 105 -12.08 0.83 11.51
C ALA A 105 -10.91 -0.08 11.92
N ALA A 106 -11.21 -1.10 12.73
CA ALA A 106 -10.24 -2.14 13.06
C ALA A 106 -9.75 -2.85 11.78
N GLN A 107 -8.48 -3.23 11.77
CA GLN A 107 -7.89 -3.91 10.62
C GLN A 107 -8.59 -5.25 10.30
N MET A 108 -8.78 -5.50 9.02
CA MET A 108 -8.98 -6.84 8.48
C MET A 108 -7.64 -7.34 7.93
N THR A 109 -7.38 -8.64 8.00
CA THR A 109 -6.11 -9.20 7.54
C THR A 109 -6.32 -10.29 6.50
N TYR A 110 -5.44 -10.32 5.51
CA TYR A 110 -5.48 -11.28 4.40
C TYR A 110 -4.10 -11.87 4.15
N SER A 111 -4.01 -13.21 4.13
CA SER A 111 -2.74 -13.91 3.94
C SER A 111 -2.13 -13.65 2.57
N THR A 112 -0.81 -13.53 2.53
CA THR A 112 0.00 -13.38 1.32
C THR A 112 0.99 -14.56 1.19
N GLY A 113 1.94 -14.46 0.26
CA GLY A 113 3.16 -15.26 0.30
C GLY A 113 4.07 -14.87 1.46
N THR A 114 5.25 -15.47 1.51
CA THR A 114 6.20 -15.29 2.62
C THR A 114 7.08 -14.07 2.40
N GLY A 115 7.26 -13.27 3.45
CA GLY A 115 8.04 -12.03 3.41
C GLY A 115 7.47 -11.02 2.41
N PRO A 116 6.17 -10.67 2.51
CA PRO A 116 5.60 -9.64 1.65
C PRO A 116 6.34 -8.31 1.87
N TYR A 117 6.63 -7.61 0.78
CA TYR A 117 7.57 -6.49 0.79
C TYR A 117 6.92 -5.16 0.39
N GLU A 118 6.37 -5.11 -0.81
CA GLU A 118 5.65 -3.96 -1.37
C GLU A 118 4.31 -4.41 -1.94
N ALA A 119 3.37 -3.48 -2.07
CA ALA A 119 2.11 -3.70 -2.75
C ALA A 119 1.74 -2.51 -3.64
N THR A 120 0.85 -2.77 -4.59
CA THR A 120 0.10 -1.76 -5.34
C THR A 120 -1.39 -2.12 -5.35
N ALA A 121 -2.24 -1.13 -5.60
CA ALA A 121 -3.68 -1.32 -5.76
C ALA A 121 -4.10 -0.95 -7.19
N ALA A 122 -4.73 -1.90 -7.89
CA ALA A 122 -5.19 -1.71 -9.26
C ALA A 122 -6.29 -2.72 -9.60
N ASP A 123 -7.20 -2.37 -10.50
CA ASP A 123 -8.21 -3.29 -11.02
C ASP A 123 -7.55 -4.24 -12.03
N VAL A 124 -7.27 -5.48 -11.60
CA VAL A 124 -6.59 -6.50 -12.44
C VAL A 124 -7.58 -7.45 -13.10
N ASN A 125 -8.83 -7.50 -12.64
CA ASN A 125 -9.86 -8.36 -13.23
C ASN A 125 -10.88 -7.61 -14.11
N GLY A 126 -10.80 -6.28 -14.18
CA GLY A 126 -11.65 -5.42 -15.00
C GLY A 126 -13.05 -5.20 -14.42
N ASP A 127 -13.26 -5.40 -13.11
CA ASP A 127 -14.56 -5.26 -12.46
C ASP A 127 -14.83 -3.86 -11.89
N GLY A 128 -13.89 -2.93 -12.07
CA GLY A 128 -13.95 -1.56 -11.62
C GLY A 128 -13.57 -1.36 -10.15
N LYS A 129 -13.08 -2.40 -9.46
CA LYS A 129 -12.64 -2.32 -8.06
C LYS A 129 -11.13 -2.52 -7.96
N PRO A 130 -10.42 -1.70 -7.17
CA PRO A 130 -8.99 -1.91 -6.99
C PRO A 130 -8.75 -3.21 -6.20
N ASP A 131 -8.01 -4.12 -6.80
CA ASP A 131 -7.46 -5.33 -6.18
C ASP A 131 -6.13 -5.02 -5.48
N ILE A 132 -5.67 -5.90 -4.60
CA ILE A 132 -4.35 -5.78 -3.95
C ILE A 132 -3.36 -6.72 -4.61
N ILE A 133 -2.25 -6.16 -5.10
CA ILE A 133 -1.14 -6.90 -5.70
C ILE A 133 0.08 -6.74 -4.79
N VAL A 134 0.60 -7.85 -4.25
CA VAL A 134 1.70 -7.86 -3.27
C VAL A 134 2.88 -8.66 -3.80
N VAL A 135 4.09 -8.10 -3.77
CA VAL A 135 5.32 -8.88 -4.01
C VAL A 135 5.80 -9.54 -2.73
N ASN A 136 6.12 -10.83 -2.81
CA ASN A 136 6.59 -11.62 -1.68
C ASN A 136 8.06 -11.98 -1.88
N TYR A 137 8.92 -11.21 -1.21
CA TYR A 137 10.36 -11.26 -1.38
C TYR A 137 10.94 -12.66 -1.11
N LEU A 138 10.44 -13.36 -0.08
CA LEU A 138 11.00 -14.66 0.32
C LEU A 138 10.41 -15.85 -0.47
N SER A 139 9.15 -15.77 -0.89
CA SER A 139 8.51 -16.84 -1.67
C SER A 139 8.63 -16.69 -3.19
N ASN A 140 9.28 -15.63 -3.68
CA ASN A 140 9.55 -15.39 -5.11
C ASN A 140 8.27 -15.45 -5.97
N ASN A 141 7.21 -14.81 -5.48
CA ASN A 141 5.94 -14.73 -6.16
C ASN A 141 5.22 -13.41 -5.86
N VAL A 142 4.19 -13.15 -6.64
CA VAL A 142 3.20 -12.10 -6.38
C VAL A 142 1.94 -12.76 -5.85
N SER A 143 1.32 -12.16 -4.83
CA SER A 143 -0.04 -12.46 -4.37
C SER A 143 -1.00 -11.44 -4.97
N VAL A 144 -2.07 -11.91 -5.60
CA VAL A 144 -3.20 -11.09 -6.06
C VAL A 144 -4.40 -11.43 -5.20
N LEU A 145 -4.95 -10.42 -4.52
CA LEU A 145 -6.15 -10.52 -3.71
C LEU A 145 -7.25 -9.72 -4.39
N LEU A 146 -8.23 -10.42 -4.96
CA LEU A 146 -9.32 -9.78 -5.69
C LEU A 146 -10.32 -9.14 -4.73
N ASN A 147 -10.70 -7.90 -5.01
CA ASN A 147 -11.69 -7.16 -4.24
C ASN A 147 -13.09 -7.69 -4.55
N ILE A 148 -13.80 -8.19 -3.53
CA ILE A 148 -15.15 -8.75 -3.71
C ILE A 148 -16.26 -7.70 -3.57
N GLY A 149 -15.87 -6.43 -3.40
CA GLY A 149 -16.75 -5.28 -3.16
C GLY A 149 -17.14 -5.19 -1.68
N ASN A 150 -17.13 -3.98 -1.12
CA ASN A 150 -17.28 -3.61 0.31
C ASN A 150 -15.99 -3.50 1.14
N GLY A 151 -14.81 -3.47 0.52
CA GLY A 151 -13.54 -3.40 1.23
C GLY A 151 -13.04 -4.74 1.78
N THR A 152 -13.61 -5.84 1.31
CA THR A 152 -13.13 -7.19 1.58
C THR A 152 -12.54 -7.86 0.34
N PHE A 153 -11.68 -8.86 0.55
CA PHE A 153 -10.90 -9.50 -0.49
C PHE A 153 -11.04 -11.02 -0.47
N ALA A 154 -10.97 -11.63 -1.65
CA ALA A 154 -10.86 -13.07 -1.80
C ALA A 154 -9.52 -13.58 -1.28
N ALA A 155 -9.41 -14.91 -1.12
CA ALA A 155 -8.14 -15.55 -0.86
C ALA A 155 -7.14 -15.26 -1.99
N GLN A 156 -5.86 -15.11 -1.65
CA GLN A 156 -4.82 -14.84 -2.61
C GLN A 156 -4.75 -15.90 -3.72
N THR A 157 -4.50 -15.45 -4.95
CA THR A 157 -3.93 -16.27 -6.02
C THR A 157 -2.47 -15.86 -6.18
N THR A 158 -1.57 -16.82 -6.42
CA THR A 158 -0.13 -16.52 -6.54
C THR A 158 0.41 -16.78 -7.94
N TYR A 159 1.36 -15.94 -8.34
CA TYR A 159 2.05 -16.03 -9.63
C TYR A 159 3.56 -15.98 -9.40
N SER A 160 4.30 -16.93 -9.94
CA SER A 160 5.75 -16.99 -9.78
C SER A 160 6.44 -15.79 -10.44
N THR A 161 7.53 -15.33 -9.82
CA THR A 161 8.39 -14.26 -10.35
C THR A 161 9.85 -14.71 -10.41
N GLY A 162 10.75 -13.76 -10.69
CA GLY A 162 12.16 -13.95 -10.34
C GLY A 162 12.38 -13.93 -8.82
N ASN A 163 13.60 -14.27 -8.41
CA ASN A 163 14.05 -14.22 -7.03
C ASN A 163 14.05 -12.80 -6.45
N GLY A 164 13.60 -12.67 -5.20
CA GLY A 164 13.59 -11.42 -4.44
C GLY A 164 12.80 -10.31 -5.14
N PRO A 165 11.51 -10.51 -5.45
CA PRO A 165 10.68 -9.43 -5.96
C PRO A 165 10.58 -8.34 -4.89
N ASP A 166 10.96 -7.12 -5.27
CA ASP A 166 11.13 -5.99 -4.34
C ASP A 166 10.11 -4.89 -4.60
N SER A 167 9.81 -4.63 -5.88
CA SER A 167 8.84 -3.60 -6.27
C SER A 167 7.87 -4.06 -7.34
N VAL A 168 6.66 -3.49 -7.33
CA VAL A 168 5.57 -3.84 -8.25
C VAL A 168 4.78 -2.62 -8.70
N VAL A 169 4.46 -2.60 -9.99
CA VAL A 169 3.46 -1.70 -10.56
C VAL A 169 2.48 -2.50 -11.42
N ALA A 170 1.27 -1.98 -11.59
CA ALA A 170 0.22 -2.61 -12.37
C ALA A 170 -0.29 -1.61 -13.42
N VAL A 171 -0.24 -1.99 -14.69
CA VAL A 171 -0.60 -1.14 -15.83
C VAL A 171 -0.76 -2.02 -17.07
N ASP A 172 -1.66 -1.65 -17.97
CA ASP A 172 -1.71 -2.23 -19.33
C ASP A 172 -0.45 -1.81 -20.11
N VAL A 173 0.52 -2.71 -20.21
CA VAL A 173 1.80 -2.41 -20.89
C VAL A 173 1.78 -2.82 -22.36
N ASN A 174 0.83 -3.66 -22.75
CA ASN A 174 0.75 -4.23 -24.10
C ASN A 174 -0.31 -3.56 -24.98
N GLY A 175 -1.23 -2.77 -24.40
CA GLY A 175 -2.30 -2.03 -25.06
C GLY A 175 -3.58 -2.82 -25.32
N ASP A 176 -3.84 -3.92 -24.60
CA ASP A 176 -5.04 -4.77 -24.77
C ASP A 176 -6.20 -4.41 -23.83
N ASN A 177 -6.06 -3.35 -23.04
CA ASN A 177 -6.97 -2.88 -21.99
C ASN A 177 -7.11 -3.83 -20.80
N LYS A 178 -6.12 -4.71 -20.56
CA LYS A 178 -6.04 -5.53 -19.35
C LYS A 178 -4.84 -5.08 -18.54
N THR A 179 -5.04 -4.87 -17.25
CA THR A 179 -3.95 -4.48 -16.35
C THR A 179 -2.95 -5.64 -16.24
N ASP A 180 -1.70 -5.40 -16.63
CA ASP A 180 -0.58 -6.33 -16.44
C ASP A 180 0.15 -6.04 -15.13
N ILE A 181 0.95 -7.00 -14.64
CA ILE A 181 1.79 -6.82 -13.43
C ILE A 181 3.26 -6.79 -13.83
N ILE A 182 3.97 -5.74 -13.43
CA ILE A 182 5.40 -5.53 -13.71
C ILE A 182 6.16 -5.57 -12.38
N VAL A 183 7.20 -6.40 -12.30
CA VAL A 183 7.92 -6.68 -11.06
C VAL A 183 9.41 -6.44 -11.22
N ALA A 184 10.01 -5.68 -10.31
CA ALA A 184 11.46 -5.60 -10.16
C ALA A 184 11.95 -6.77 -9.28
N ASN A 185 12.75 -7.68 -9.84
CA ASN A 185 13.29 -8.83 -9.12
C ASN A 185 14.74 -8.54 -8.72
N PHE A 186 14.91 -7.99 -7.51
CA PHE A 186 16.21 -7.64 -6.96
C PHE A 186 17.18 -8.82 -6.95
N GLY A 187 16.73 -9.99 -6.49
CA GLY A 187 17.56 -11.19 -6.40
C GLY A 187 17.93 -11.81 -7.76
N SER A 188 17.15 -11.54 -8.81
CA SER A 188 17.43 -12.04 -10.18
C SER A 188 18.12 -11.03 -11.09
N ASN A 189 18.27 -9.78 -10.65
CA ASN A 189 18.78 -8.67 -11.47
C ASN A 189 17.99 -8.49 -12.78
N ASN A 190 16.66 -8.60 -12.73
CA ASN A 190 15.80 -8.42 -13.91
C ASN A 190 14.44 -7.78 -13.58
N VAL A 191 13.69 -7.43 -14.62
CA VAL A 191 12.29 -7.05 -14.55
C VAL A 191 11.46 -8.18 -15.15
N GLY A 192 10.40 -8.59 -14.45
CA GLY A 192 9.41 -9.54 -14.94
C GLY A 192 8.13 -8.82 -15.35
N VAL A 193 7.46 -9.34 -16.37
CA VAL A 193 6.12 -8.89 -16.81
C VAL A 193 5.20 -10.10 -16.82
N LEU A 194 4.13 -10.02 -16.04
CA LEU A 194 3.03 -10.99 -16.03
C LEU A 194 1.90 -10.38 -16.86
N LEU A 195 1.77 -10.84 -18.10
CA LEU A 195 0.68 -10.40 -18.98
C LEU A 195 -0.64 -11.00 -18.53
N ASN A 196 -1.66 -10.16 -18.45
CA ASN A 196 -3.01 -10.55 -18.15
C ASN A 196 -3.75 -10.94 -19.44
N TYR A 197 -4.41 -12.09 -19.43
CA TYR A 197 -5.15 -12.59 -20.59
C TYR A 197 -6.65 -12.75 -20.33
N CYS A 198 -7.10 -12.51 -19.10
CA CYS A 198 -8.50 -12.66 -18.67
C CYS A 198 -9.38 -11.55 -19.23
#